data_AF-A0A376LM01-F1
#
_entry.id   AF-A0A376LM01-F1
#
_cell.length_a   1.000
_cell.length_b   1.000
_cell.length_c   1.000
_cell.angle_alpha   90.00
_cell.angle_beta   90.00
_cell.angle_gamma   90.00
#
_symmetry.space_group_name_H-M   'P 1'
#
loop_
_entity.id
_entity.type
_entity.pdbx_description
1 polymer ?
#
loop_
_entity_poly.entity_id
_entity_poly.type
_entity_poly.pdbx_seq_one_letter_code
_entity_poly.pdbx_strand_id
1 'polypeptide(L)'
;MLMWVNLLMVLTPQKMVLFLSKRIQQVISPSGGSQAYVDDAGNLTTNNAGSAAKADMKALLKAASEGSDGASLTFNGTEYTIAKATPATTSPVAPLIPGGITYQATVSKDVVLSETKAAAATSSITFNSGVLSKTIGFTAGESSDAAKSYVDDKGGITNVADYTVSYSVNKDNGSVTVAGYASATDTNKDYAPAIGTAVNVNSAGKITTETTSAGSATTNPLAALDDAISSIDKFRSSLGAIQNRLDSAVTNLNNTTTNLSEAQSRIQDADYATEVSNMSKAQIIQQAGNSVLAKANQVPQQVLSLLQG
;
A
#
# COMPACT_ATOMS: atom_id res chain seq x y z
N MET A 1 -3.33 -5.32 -55.67
CA MET A 1 -3.55 -4.35 -54.58
C MET A 1 -3.22 -4.94 -53.20
N LEU A 2 -2.22 -5.83 -53.07
CA LEU A 2 -1.82 -6.37 -51.75
C LEU A 2 -0.31 -6.31 -51.47
N MET A 3 0.53 -5.91 -52.43
CA MET A 3 1.97 -5.65 -52.18
C MET A 3 2.26 -4.30 -51.50
N TRP A 4 1.25 -3.44 -51.33
CA TRP A 4 1.43 -2.05 -50.90
C TRP A 4 1.28 -1.81 -49.40
N VAL A 5 0.80 -2.80 -48.63
CA VAL A 5 0.56 -2.63 -47.19
C VAL A 5 1.84 -2.83 -46.38
N ASN A 6 2.80 -3.63 -46.86
CA ASN A 6 4.01 -3.97 -46.11
C ASN A 6 5.18 -2.97 -46.21
N LEU A 7 5.07 -1.91 -47.01
CA LEU A 7 6.14 -0.91 -47.14
C LEU A 7 6.00 0.27 -46.14
N LEU A 8 4.88 0.36 -45.42
CA LEU A 8 4.55 1.52 -44.59
C LEU A 8 5.24 1.53 -43.21
N MET A 9 5.97 0.47 -42.84
CA MET A 9 6.47 0.31 -41.46
C MET A 9 7.92 0.79 -41.24
N VAL A 10 8.64 1.28 -42.26
CA VAL A 10 10.09 1.60 -42.15
C VAL A 10 10.45 2.96 -42.76
N LEU A 11 9.52 3.90 -42.88
CA LEU A 11 9.79 5.21 -43.47
C LEU A 11 9.67 6.30 -42.41
N THR A 12 10.81 6.94 -42.10
CA THR A 12 10.87 8.13 -41.27
C THR A 12 9.89 9.20 -41.77
N PRO A 13 9.34 10.05 -40.90
CA PRO A 13 8.28 11.02 -41.26
C PRO A 13 8.61 11.89 -42.48
N GLN A 14 9.88 12.22 -42.73
CA GLN A 14 10.30 12.92 -43.94
C GLN A 14 10.11 12.14 -45.24
N LYS A 15 10.34 10.82 -45.24
CA LYS A 15 10.11 9.98 -46.42
C LYS A 15 8.63 9.72 -46.67
N MET A 16 7.80 9.73 -45.62
CA MET A 16 6.34 9.64 -45.73
C MET A 16 5.75 10.90 -46.37
N VAL A 17 6.21 12.09 -46.00
CA VAL A 17 5.83 13.37 -46.64
C VAL A 17 6.23 13.38 -48.13
N LEU A 18 7.41 12.87 -48.47
CA LEU A 18 7.85 12.75 -49.86
C LEU A 18 6.99 11.75 -50.65
N PHE A 19 6.56 10.65 -50.00
CA PHE A 19 5.72 9.63 -50.61
C PHE A 19 4.28 10.11 -50.83
N LEU A 20 3.69 10.80 -49.84
CA LEU A 20 2.38 11.46 -49.99
C LEU A 20 2.44 12.56 -51.05
N SER A 21 3.50 13.36 -51.08
CA SER A 21 3.71 14.38 -52.11
C SER A 21 3.77 13.76 -53.52
N LYS A 22 4.50 12.64 -53.68
CA LYS A 22 4.53 11.89 -54.96
C LYS A 22 3.19 11.26 -55.33
N ARG A 23 2.42 10.75 -54.36
CA ARG A 23 1.09 10.15 -54.60
C ARG A 23 0.03 11.21 -54.93
N ILE A 24 0.08 12.36 -54.30
CA ILE A 24 -0.80 13.49 -54.59
C ILE A 24 -0.49 14.05 -55.98
N GLN A 25 0.78 14.19 -56.36
CA GLN A 25 1.20 14.55 -57.72
C GLN A 25 0.66 13.57 -58.79
N GLN A 26 0.53 12.28 -58.45
CA GLN A 26 -0.05 11.27 -59.35
C GLN A 26 -1.57 11.41 -59.51
N VAL A 27 -2.29 11.97 -58.52
CA VAL A 27 -3.75 12.19 -58.57
C VAL A 27 -4.10 13.51 -59.28
N ILE A 28 -3.21 14.50 -59.24
CA ILE A 28 -3.43 15.82 -59.88
C ILE A 28 -2.97 15.83 -61.36
N SER A 29 -2.28 14.78 -61.82
CA SER A 29 -1.92 14.64 -63.23
C SER A 29 -3.15 14.21 -64.04
N PRO A 30 -3.65 15.00 -65.02
CA PRO A 30 -4.65 14.50 -65.95
C PRO A 30 -4.11 13.28 -66.69
N SER A 31 -5.02 12.39 -67.10
CA SER A 31 -4.73 11.09 -67.73
C SER A 31 -3.74 11.23 -68.90
N GLY A 32 -2.44 11.08 -68.61
CA GLY A 32 -1.39 11.36 -69.59
C GLY A 32 -0.03 11.78 -69.01
N GLY A 33 0.07 12.12 -67.72
CA GLY A 33 1.36 12.42 -67.07
C GLY A 33 1.91 13.82 -67.35
N SER A 34 1.09 14.72 -67.90
CA SER A 34 1.44 16.13 -68.06
C SER A 34 1.37 16.88 -66.72
N GLN A 35 2.34 17.76 -66.46
CA GLN A 35 2.37 18.59 -65.26
C GLN A 35 1.19 19.57 -65.24
N ALA A 36 0.47 19.64 -64.12
CA ALA A 36 -0.58 20.63 -63.90
C ALA A 36 0.01 21.91 -63.29
N TYR A 37 -0.58 23.05 -63.65
CA TYR A 37 -0.23 24.39 -63.18
C TYR A 37 -1.49 25.08 -62.64
N VAL A 38 -1.31 26.05 -61.75
CA VAL A 38 -2.39 26.91 -61.23
C VAL A 38 -2.23 28.29 -61.87
N ASP A 39 -3.27 28.76 -62.57
CA ASP A 39 -3.28 30.11 -63.16
C ASP A 39 -3.59 31.20 -62.12
N ASP A 40 -3.46 32.47 -62.50
CA ASP A 40 -3.71 33.63 -61.61
C ASP A 40 -5.18 33.74 -61.15
N ALA A 41 -6.09 33.02 -61.81
CA ALA A 41 -7.50 32.91 -61.42
C ALA A 41 -7.78 31.68 -60.52
N GLY A 42 -6.75 30.90 -60.16
CA GLY A 42 -6.84 29.72 -59.30
C GLY A 42 -7.31 28.45 -60.01
N ASN A 43 -7.42 28.44 -61.34
CA ASN A 43 -7.83 27.26 -62.10
C ASN A 43 -6.65 26.32 -62.36
N LEU A 44 -6.93 25.02 -62.44
CA LEU A 44 -5.97 24.02 -62.88
C LEU A 44 -5.87 24.01 -64.40
N THR A 45 -4.66 24.18 -64.92
CA THR A 45 -4.36 24.16 -66.36
C THR A 45 -3.19 23.22 -66.66
N THR A 46 -3.20 22.58 -67.82
CA THR A 46 -2.06 21.81 -68.35
C THR A 46 -1.18 22.64 -69.27
N ASN A 47 -1.57 23.89 -69.57
CA ASN A 47 -0.78 24.82 -70.37
C ASN A 47 0.05 25.69 -69.41
N ASN A 48 1.35 25.84 -69.70
CA ASN A 48 2.25 26.71 -68.94
C ASN A 48 2.41 28.06 -69.65
N ALA A 49 1.35 28.86 -69.71
CA ALA A 49 1.40 30.22 -70.25
C ALA A 49 2.10 31.17 -69.24
N GLY A 50 3.43 31.09 -69.17
CA GLY A 50 4.32 32.19 -68.78
C GLY A 50 4.35 32.70 -67.33
N SER A 51 3.35 32.42 -66.49
CA SER A 51 3.35 32.85 -65.07
C SER A 51 2.65 31.89 -64.11
N ALA A 52 2.09 30.78 -64.61
CA ALA A 52 1.39 29.80 -63.78
C ALA A 52 2.37 29.00 -62.89
N ALA A 53 2.15 29.01 -61.58
CA ALA A 53 2.93 28.20 -60.64
C ALA A 53 2.60 26.71 -60.83
N LYS A 54 3.58 25.82 -60.64
CA LYS A 54 3.31 24.37 -60.64
C LYS A 54 2.19 24.06 -59.63
N ALA A 55 1.23 23.22 -60.00
CA ALA A 55 0.15 22.78 -59.11
C ALA A 55 0.69 21.77 -58.08
N ASP A 56 1.55 22.25 -57.19
CA ASP A 56 1.91 21.54 -55.98
C ASP A 56 0.98 21.93 -54.83
N MET A 57 1.06 21.19 -53.72
CA MET A 57 0.20 21.43 -52.56
C MET A 57 0.33 22.85 -52.02
N LYS A 58 1.50 23.49 -52.15
CA LYS A 58 1.70 24.86 -51.65
C LYS A 58 1.01 25.86 -52.58
N ALA A 59 1.10 25.68 -53.89
CA ALA A 59 0.45 26.55 -54.87
C ALA A 59 -1.08 26.45 -54.80
N LEU A 60 -1.62 25.24 -54.67
CA LEU A 60 -3.05 24.99 -54.49
C LEU A 60 -3.58 25.61 -53.20
N LEU A 61 -2.84 25.43 -52.10
CA LEU A 61 -3.23 25.99 -50.80
C LEU A 61 -3.12 27.51 -50.78
N LYS A 62 -2.10 28.08 -51.44
CA LYS A 62 -1.96 29.53 -51.63
C LYS A 62 -3.13 30.09 -52.43
N ALA A 63 -3.46 29.50 -53.58
CA ALA A 63 -4.59 29.92 -54.40
C ALA A 63 -5.92 29.82 -53.63
N ALA A 64 -6.12 28.75 -52.86
CA ALA A 64 -7.31 28.59 -52.02
C ALA A 64 -7.39 29.66 -50.90
N SER A 65 -6.26 30.03 -50.30
CA SER A 65 -6.20 31.11 -49.28
C SER A 65 -6.35 32.52 -49.85
N GLU A 66 -6.14 32.70 -51.15
CA GLU A 66 -6.38 33.96 -51.87
C GLU A 66 -7.82 34.05 -52.40
N GLY A 67 -8.47 32.89 -52.58
CA GLY A 67 -9.90 32.74 -52.76
C GLY A 67 -10.70 33.23 -51.55
N SER A 68 -12.03 33.23 -51.67
CA SER A 68 -12.95 33.66 -50.63
C SER A 68 -12.65 33.04 -49.26
N ASP A 69 -12.91 33.78 -48.18
CA ASP A 69 -12.71 33.27 -46.82
C ASP A 69 -13.58 32.03 -46.56
N GLY A 70 -12.98 30.96 -46.04
CA GLY A 70 -13.66 29.69 -45.79
C GLY A 70 -13.58 28.65 -46.90
N ALA A 71 -12.61 28.75 -47.82
CA ALA A 71 -12.33 27.66 -48.76
C ALA A 71 -12.04 26.35 -48.01
N SER A 72 -12.65 25.23 -48.41
CA SER A 72 -12.49 23.96 -47.68
C SER A 72 -11.85 22.85 -48.51
N LEU A 73 -11.09 21.99 -47.82
CA LEU A 73 -10.51 20.76 -48.35
C LEU A 73 -10.95 19.60 -47.46
N THR A 74 -11.46 18.53 -48.04
CA THR A 74 -11.72 17.30 -47.30
C THR A 74 -10.59 16.29 -47.50
N PHE A 75 -10.02 15.80 -46.41
CA PHE A 75 -9.00 14.75 -46.44
C PHE A 75 -9.33 13.69 -45.38
N ASN A 76 -9.42 12.43 -45.81
CA ASN A 76 -9.84 11.30 -44.96
C ASN A 76 -11.16 11.55 -44.18
N GLY A 77 -12.10 12.28 -44.79
CA GLY A 77 -13.41 12.59 -44.19
C GLY A 77 -13.41 13.76 -43.21
N THR A 78 -12.25 14.38 -42.93
CA THR A 78 -12.16 15.61 -42.14
C THR A 78 -12.14 16.81 -43.08
N GLU A 79 -13.02 17.78 -42.81
CA GLU A 79 -13.04 19.06 -43.52
C GLU A 79 -12.06 20.04 -42.85
N TYR A 80 -11.15 20.57 -43.66
CA TYR A 80 -10.19 21.59 -43.29
C TYR A 80 -10.60 22.90 -43.96
N THR A 81 -10.84 23.93 -43.17
CA THR A 81 -11.13 25.28 -43.64
C THR A 81 -9.85 26.09 -43.74
N ILE A 82 -9.65 26.73 -44.87
CA ILE A 82 -8.51 27.58 -45.19
C ILE A 82 -9.00 29.01 -45.01
N ALA A 83 -8.44 29.70 -44.02
CA ALA A 83 -8.75 31.11 -43.81
C ALA A 83 -8.15 31.95 -44.93
N LYS A 84 -8.85 33.02 -45.31
CA LYS A 84 -8.32 33.97 -46.28
C LYS A 84 -7.03 34.59 -45.75
N ALA A 85 -6.03 34.68 -46.61
CA ALA A 85 -4.78 35.34 -46.27
C ALA A 85 -5.00 36.84 -46.05
N THR A 86 -4.61 37.35 -44.88
CA THR A 86 -4.73 38.77 -44.53
C THR A 86 -3.52 39.54 -45.07
N PRO A 87 -3.71 40.71 -45.70
CA PRO A 87 -2.59 41.55 -46.11
C PRO A 87 -1.79 41.99 -44.88
N ALA A 88 -0.47 41.78 -44.89
CA ALA A 88 0.42 42.41 -43.92
C ALA A 88 0.43 43.92 -44.21
N THR A 89 -0.32 44.68 -43.41
CA THR A 89 -0.35 46.15 -43.28
C THR A 89 0.14 46.98 -44.49
N THR A 90 -0.82 47.66 -45.13
CA THR A 90 -0.67 48.95 -45.87
C THR A 90 0.31 49.05 -47.04
N SER A 91 0.79 47.95 -47.65
CA SER A 91 1.55 48.06 -48.91
C SER A 91 1.12 47.01 -49.95
N PRO A 92 0.86 47.39 -51.22
CA PRO A 92 0.31 46.51 -52.25
C PRO A 92 1.27 45.41 -52.74
N VAL A 93 2.40 45.19 -52.07
CA VAL A 93 3.46 44.24 -52.48
C VAL A 93 4.00 43.38 -51.32
N ALA A 94 3.39 43.43 -50.13
CA ALA A 94 3.83 42.62 -49.00
C ALA A 94 3.37 41.14 -49.15
N PRO A 95 4.20 40.14 -48.76
CA PRO A 95 3.79 38.74 -48.75
C PRO A 95 2.57 38.58 -47.83
N LEU A 96 1.49 38.00 -48.35
CA LEU A 96 0.33 37.68 -47.52
C LEU A 96 0.74 36.62 -46.50
N ILE A 97 0.33 36.80 -45.24
CA ILE A 97 0.48 35.75 -44.22
C ILE A 97 -0.64 34.74 -44.51
N PRO A 98 -0.35 33.45 -44.76
CA PRO A 98 -1.40 32.46 -44.98
C PRO A 98 -2.34 32.46 -43.79
N GLY A 99 -3.64 32.68 -44.04
CA GLY A 99 -4.66 32.41 -43.04
C GLY A 99 -4.52 30.94 -42.65
N GLY A 100 -4.38 30.66 -41.35
CA GLY A 100 -4.10 29.31 -40.88
C GLY A 100 -5.12 28.29 -41.41
N ILE A 101 -4.69 27.04 -41.60
CA ILE A 101 -5.63 25.94 -41.83
C ILE A 101 -6.25 25.57 -40.49
N THR A 102 -7.57 25.61 -40.40
CA THR A 102 -8.34 25.17 -39.22
C THR A 102 -9.18 23.95 -39.59
N TYR A 103 -9.54 23.14 -38.60
CA TYR A 103 -10.56 22.10 -38.75
C TYR A 103 -11.39 22.03 -37.48
N GLN A 104 -12.69 21.77 -37.62
CA GLN A 104 -13.61 21.56 -36.50
C GLN A 104 -14.09 20.12 -36.57
N ALA A 105 -13.77 19.31 -35.56
CA ALA A 105 -14.31 17.97 -35.42
C ALA A 105 -15.39 17.98 -34.33
N THR A 106 -16.64 17.69 -34.69
CA THR A 106 -17.73 17.52 -33.73
C THR A 106 -17.87 16.03 -33.39
N VAL A 107 -17.60 15.67 -32.14
CA VAL A 107 -17.90 14.33 -31.60
C VAL A 107 -19.28 14.32 -30.97
N SER A 108 -20.06 13.25 -31.19
CA SER A 108 -21.41 13.12 -30.64
C SER A 108 -21.36 12.98 -29.11
N LYS A 109 -22.40 13.49 -28.44
CA LYS A 109 -22.54 13.38 -26.98
C LYS A 109 -22.42 11.94 -26.49
N ASP A 110 -22.93 10.98 -27.25
CA ASP A 110 -22.92 9.56 -26.90
C ASP A 110 -21.53 8.94 -26.94
N VAL A 111 -20.67 9.36 -27.88
CA VAL A 111 -19.26 8.92 -27.97
C VAL A 111 -18.44 9.51 -26.82
N VAL A 112 -18.64 10.79 -26.52
CA VAL A 112 -17.99 11.43 -25.36
C VAL A 112 -18.40 10.76 -24.06
N LEU A 113 -19.67 10.39 -23.93
CA LEU A 113 -20.19 9.75 -22.73
C LEU A 113 -19.75 8.28 -22.61
N SER A 114 -19.52 7.56 -23.72
CA SER A 114 -19.01 6.18 -23.67
C SER A 114 -17.55 6.12 -23.23
N GLU A 115 -16.72 7.05 -23.71
CA GLU A 115 -15.28 7.12 -23.37
C GLU A 115 -15.06 7.60 -21.92
N THR A 116 -15.93 8.47 -21.39
CA THR A 116 -15.75 9.04 -20.04
C THR A 116 -16.40 8.23 -18.93
N LYS A 117 -17.44 7.40 -19.22
CA LYS A 117 -18.13 6.58 -18.20
C LYS A 117 -17.31 5.37 -17.71
N ALA A 118 -16.26 4.96 -18.41
CA ALA A 118 -15.44 3.82 -18.01
C ALA A 118 -14.43 4.14 -16.88
N ALA A 119 -14.18 5.42 -16.57
CA ALA A 119 -13.17 5.82 -15.59
C ALA A 119 -13.80 6.54 -14.38
N ALA A 120 -13.81 5.86 -13.24
CA ALA A 120 -14.07 6.51 -11.97
C ALA A 120 -12.90 7.45 -11.62
N ALA A 121 -13.24 8.73 -11.40
CA ALA A 121 -12.46 9.80 -10.79
C ALA A 121 -11.54 10.71 -11.64
N THR A 122 -11.15 10.39 -12.88
CA THR A 122 -10.63 11.41 -13.82
C THR A 122 -10.77 10.93 -15.26
N SER A 123 -11.41 11.72 -16.12
CA SER A 123 -11.46 11.47 -17.56
C SER A 123 -10.91 12.67 -18.31
N SER A 124 -9.91 12.45 -19.16
CA SER A 124 -9.35 13.44 -20.07
C SER A 124 -9.66 13.05 -21.50
N ILE A 125 -10.19 13.98 -22.28
CA ILE A 125 -10.38 13.80 -23.72
C ILE A 125 -9.15 14.38 -24.39
N THR A 126 -8.26 13.52 -24.88
CA THR A 126 -7.12 13.93 -25.69
C THR A 126 -7.59 14.24 -27.10
N PHE A 127 -7.79 15.53 -27.41
CA PHE A 127 -7.76 15.95 -28.80
C PHE A 127 -6.31 15.87 -29.25
N ASN A 128 -6.01 14.95 -30.17
CA ASN A 128 -4.71 14.84 -30.81
C ASN A 128 -4.44 16.12 -31.64
N SER A 129 -4.04 17.19 -30.96
CA SER A 129 -3.42 18.35 -31.58
C SER A 129 -2.11 17.88 -32.20
N GLY A 130 -1.88 18.26 -33.46
CA GLY A 130 -0.92 17.62 -34.36
C GLY A 130 0.48 17.42 -33.79
N VAL A 131 0.99 16.19 -33.98
CA VAL A 131 2.42 15.84 -34.14
C VAL A 131 3.41 16.43 -33.13
N LEU A 132 3.11 16.37 -31.84
CA LEU A 132 4.15 16.43 -30.79
C LEU A 132 3.88 15.41 -29.70
N SER A 133 4.05 14.12 -30.03
CA SER A 133 4.12 13.06 -29.03
C SER A 133 5.53 13.05 -28.44
N LYS A 134 5.75 13.76 -27.33
CA LYS A 134 6.96 13.57 -26.52
C LYS A 134 6.74 12.37 -25.60
N THR A 135 7.46 11.28 -25.86
CA THR A 135 7.51 10.13 -24.95
C THR A 135 8.49 10.48 -23.83
N ILE A 136 7.99 10.66 -22.61
CA ILE A 136 8.82 10.87 -21.43
C ILE A 136 9.14 9.50 -20.84
N GLY A 137 10.40 9.07 -20.97
CA GLY A 137 10.89 7.82 -20.38
C GLY A 137 11.31 8.04 -18.92
N PHE A 138 10.85 7.16 -18.04
CA PHE A 138 11.21 7.15 -16.62
C PHE A 138 12.12 5.97 -16.31
N THR A 139 13.24 6.21 -15.63
CA THR A 139 14.11 5.17 -15.08
C THR A 139 14.23 5.39 -13.58
N ALA A 140 13.92 4.38 -12.76
CA ALA A 140 13.96 4.48 -11.30
C ALA A 140 13.17 5.66 -10.69
N GLY A 141 12.06 6.05 -11.33
CA GLY A 141 11.20 7.15 -10.85
C GLY A 141 11.61 8.54 -11.35
N GLU A 142 12.67 8.66 -12.14
CA GLU A 142 13.14 9.94 -12.71
C GLU A 142 12.97 9.98 -14.23
N SER A 143 12.49 11.10 -14.75
CA SER A 143 12.47 11.38 -16.18
C SER A 143 13.88 11.68 -16.72
N SER A 144 14.18 11.18 -17.91
CA SER A 144 15.43 11.47 -18.65
C SER A 144 15.46 12.87 -19.29
N ASP A 145 14.40 13.66 -19.13
CA ASP A 145 14.29 15.01 -19.69
C ASP A 145 14.93 16.09 -18.81
N ALA A 146 15.44 17.15 -19.45
CA ALA A 146 16.03 18.30 -18.77
C ALA A 146 15.08 19.03 -17.79
N ALA A 147 13.77 18.94 -18.01
CA ALA A 147 12.75 19.55 -17.16
C ALA A 147 12.40 18.71 -15.91
N LYS A 148 12.91 17.47 -15.80
CA LYS A 148 12.71 16.46 -14.73
C LYS A 148 11.27 16.36 -14.19
N SER A 149 10.65 15.21 -14.43
CA SER A 149 9.42 14.78 -13.79
C SER A 149 9.68 13.52 -12.97
N TYR A 150 8.97 13.39 -11.86
CA TYR A 150 9.08 12.33 -10.89
C TYR A 150 7.76 11.56 -10.79
N VAL A 151 7.83 10.31 -10.33
CA VAL A 151 6.64 9.54 -9.96
C VAL A 151 6.53 9.54 -8.44
N ASP A 152 5.39 9.98 -7.91
CA ASP A 152 5.16 9.99 -6.46
C ASP A 152 4.73 8.62 -5.91
N ASP A 153 4.62 8.52 -4.58
CA ASP A 153 4.19 7.30 -3.88
C ASP A 153 2.79 6.79 -4.30
N LYS A 154 1.99 7.62 -4.98
CA LYS A 154 0.65 7.29 -5.48
C LYS A 154 0.66 6.93 -6.97
N GLY A 155 1.85 6.89 -7.60
CA GLY A 155 2.02 6.62 -9.02
C GLY A 155 1.70 7.81 -9.94
N GLY A 156 1.48 9.00 -9.37
CA GLY A 156 1.23 10.23 -10.12
C GLY A 156 2.51 10.87 -10.61
N ILE A 157 2.46 11.59 -11.73
CA ILE A 157 3.60 12.36 -12.23
C ILE A 157 3.62 13.73 -11.55
N THR A 158 4.76 14.12 -10.99
CA THR A 158 4.96 15.40 -10.29
C THR A 158 6.27 16.07 -10.70
N ASN A 159 6.36 17.39 -10.51
CA ASN A 159 7.62 18.14 -10.64
C ASN A 159 8.29 18.37 -9.28
N VAL A 160 7.70 17.86 -8.20
CA VAL A 160 8.27 17.94 -6.85
C VAL A 160 9.30 16.83 -6.69
N ALA A 161 10.58 17.22 -6.73
CA ALA A 161 11.70 16.29 -6.58
C ALA A 161 11.82 15.79 -5.14
N ASP A 162 11.76 16.72 -4.20
CA ASP A 162 11.90 16.47 -2.78
C ASP A 162 11.11 17.49 -1.95
N TYR A 163 10.82 17.08 -0.72
CA TYR A 163 10.24 17.93 0.29
C TYR A 163 10.68 17.43 1.67
N THR A 164 10.73 18.34 2.62
CA THR A 164 11.09 18.07 4.01
C THR A 164 9.89 18.33 4.90
N VAL A 165 9.55 17.36 5.74
CA VAL A 165 8.59 17.51 6.84
C VAL A 165 9.37 17.46 8.15
N SER A 166 9.26 18.52 8.95
CA SER A 166 9.87 18.60 10.28
C SER A 166 8.86 18.16 11.33
N TYR A 167 9.31 17.41 12.33
CA TYR A 167 8.48 16.92 13.43
C TYR A 167 8.95 17.45 14.78
N SER A 168 8.01 17.71 15.67
CA SER A 168 8.27 18.00 17.08
C SER A 168 7.77 16.84 17.94
N VAL A 169 8.54 16.54 18.99
CA VAL A 169 8.18 15.51 19.99
C VAL A 169 7.87 16.21 21.29
N ASN A 170 6.68 15.96 21.83
CA ASN A 170 6.31 16.37 23.17
C ASN A 170 7.03 15.44 24.18
N LYS A 171 7.81 16.04 25.09
CA LYS A 171 8.63 15.30 26.05
C LYS A 171 7.83 14.65 27.18
N ASP A 172 6.64 15.19 27.47
CA ASP A 172 5.84 14.77 28.62
C ASP A 172 4.97 13.56 28.29
N ASN A 173 4.51 13.43 27.04
CA ASN A 173 3.60 12.36 26.61
C ASN A 173 4.09 11.58 25.38
N GLY A 174 5.24 11.92 24.80
CA GLY A 174 5.81 11.23 23.64
C GLY A 174 5.07 11.47 22.32
N SER A 175 4.05 12.34 22.29
CA SER A 175 3.29 12.64 21.07
C SER A 175 4.16 13.35 20.04
N VAL A 176 4.01 12.98 18.78
CA VAL A 176 4.72 13.57 17.64
C VAL A 176 3.74 14.41 16.82
N THR A 177 4.11 15.66 16.54
CA THR A 177 3.31 16.57 15.71
C THR A 177 4.12 17.13 14.54
N VAL A 178 3.43 17.47 13.45
CA VAL A 178 4.04 18.18 12.31
C VAL A 178 4.46 19.60 12.75
N ALA A 179 5.75 19.90 12.69
CA ALA A 179 6.32 21.18 13.07
C ALA A 179 6.53 22.12 11.87
N GLY A 180 6.73 21.58 10.66
CA GLY A 180 6.94 22.40 9.47
C GLY A 180 7.03 21.59 8.18
N TYR A 181 6.93 22.31 7.06
CA TYR A 181 7.03 21.76 5.71
C TYR A 181 7.87 22.71 4.84
N ALA A 182 8.79 22.16 4.05
CA ALA A 182 9.59 22.91 3.09
C ALA A 182 9.81 22.11 1.79
N SER A 183 9.58 22.75 0.65
CA SER A 183 9.98 22.25 -0.67
C SER A 183 10.33 23.43 -1.56
N ALA A 184 11.37 23.28 -2.40
CA ALA A 184 11.73 24.29 -3.39
C ALA A 184 10.84 24.25 -4.64
N THR A 185 10.14 23.13 -4.86
CA THR A 185 9.42 22.83 -6.11
C THR A 185 7.92 22.65 -5.91
N ASP A 186 7.44 22.35 -4.70
CA ASP A 186 6.00 22.32 -4.38
C ASP A 186 5.45 23.73 -4.07
N THR A 187 5.27 24.54 -5.12
CA THR A 187 4.74 25.91 -4.96
C THR A 187 3.27 25.94 -4.54
N ASN A 188 2.51 24.90 -4.89
CA ASN A 188 1.08 24.80 -4.59
C ASN A 188 0.79 24.13 -3.24
N LYS A 189 1.81 23.55 -2.60
CA LYS A 189 1.70 22.83 -1.32
C LYS A 189 0.79 21.60 -1.40
N ASP A 190 0.80 20.94 -2.54
CA ASP A 190 -0.02 19.75 -2.79
C ASP A 190 0.42 18.56 -1.89
N TYR A 191 1.66 18.58 -1.40
CA TYR A 191 2.23 17.57 -0.49
C TYR A 191 2.40 18.08 0.95
N ALA A 192 2.00 19.31 1.26
CA ALA A 192 2.23 19.90 2.58
C ALA A 192 1.23 19.33 3.61
N PRO A 193 1.69 18.61 4.65
CA PRO A 193 0.83 18.22 5.75
C PRO A 193 0.41 19.44 6.57
N ALA A 194 -0.76 19.37 7.20
CA ALA A 194 -1.22 20.41 8.11
C ALA A 194 -0.31 20.49 9.35
N ILE A 195 0.27 21.67 9.59
CA ILE A 195 1.13 21.93 10.75
C ILE A 195 0.32 21.80 12.04
N GLY A 196 0.90 21.14 13.05
CA GLY A 196 0.27 20.87 14.33
C GLY A 196 -0.59 19.61 14.36
N THR A 197 -0.75 18.90 13.24
CA THR A 197 -1.43 17.60 13.24
C THR A 197 -0.61 16.53 13.95
N ALA A 198 -1.30 15.65 14.66
CA ALA A 198 -0.70 14.47 15.27
C ALA A 198 -0.25 13.49 14.18
N VAL A 199 0.92 12.91 14.41
CA VAL A 199 1.57 12.00 13.47
C VAL A 199 1.40 10.58 13.96
N ASN A 200 0.95 9.71 13.07
CA ASN A 200 0.70 8.30 13.31
C ASN A 200 1.59 7.43 12.40
N VAL A 201 1.66 6.14 12.71
CA VAL A 201 2.29 5.13 11.85
C VAL A 201 1.21 4.21 11.31
N ASN A 202 1.16 4.04 9.99
CA ASN A 202 0.18 3.15 9.36
C ASN A 202 0.59 1.67 9.49
N SER A 203 -0.25 0.75 9.03
CA SER A 203 -0.01 -0.69 9.06
C SER A 203 1.23 -1.16 8.28
N ALA A 204 1.71 -0.35 7.33
CA ALA A 204 2.93 -0.59 6.56
C ALA A 204 4.19 0.01 7.20
N GLY A 205 4.08 0.60 8.40
CA GLY A 205 5.20 1.24 9.09
C GLY A 205 5.56 2.63 8.56
N LYS A 206 4.74 3.23 7.69
CA LYS A 206 4.96 4.58 7.15
C LYS A 206 4.33 5.64 8.04
N ILE A 207 5.04 6.75 8.22
CA ILE A 207 4.54 7.94 8.89
C ILE A 207 3.37 8.55 8.10
N THR A 208 2.28 8.89 8.78
CA THR A 208 1.08 9.51 8.19
C THR A 208 0.45 10.52 9.16
N THR A 209 -0.16 11.56 8.59
CA THR A 209 -1.02 12.52 9.32
C THR A 209 -2.50 12.16 9.24
N GLU A 210 -2.84 11.14 8.45
CA GLU A 210 -4.21 10.64 8.37
C GLU A 210 -4.63 10.07 9.72
N THR A 211 -5.74 10.58 10.25
CA THR A 211 -6.35 10.12 11.51
C THR A 211 -7.07 8.79 11.35
N THR A 212 -7.26 8.34 10.10
CA THR A 212 -7.81 7.03 9.78
C THR A 212 -6.66 6.09 9.43
N SER A 213 -6.35 5.18 10.36
CA SER A 213 -5.64 3.98 9.99
C SER A 213 -6.52 3.26 8.96
N ALA A 214 -6.00 3.01 7.76
CA ALA A 214 -6.56 1.99 6.87
C ALA A 214 -6.32 0.56 7.41
N GLY A 215 -6.13 0.40 8.72
CA GLY A 215 -6.39 -0.85 9.39
C GLY A 215 -7.88 -1.13 9.25
N SER A 216 -8.23 -2.28 8.68
CA SER A 216 -9.62 -2.73 8.55
C SER A 216 -10.33 -2.45 9.86
N ALA A 217 -11.35 -1.58 9.83
CA ALA A 217 -12.30 -1.51 10.93
C ALA A 217 -12.77 -2.94 11.15
N THR A 218 -12.51 -3.51 12.34
CA THR A 218 -13.01 -4.84 12.68
C THR A 218 -14.49 -4.80 12.39
N THR A 219 -14.96 -5.62 11.43
CA THR A 219 -16.33 -5.49 10.89
C THR A 219 -17.39 -5.58 11.99
N ASN A 220 -17.05 -6.21 13.12
CA ASN A 220 -17.76 -6.13 14.39
C ASN A 220 -16.77 -6.11 15.57
N PRO A 221 -16.36 -4.94 16.09
CA PRO A 221 -15.44 -4.87 17.23
C PRO A 221 -16.08 -5.46 18.50
N LEU A 222 -17.41 -5.42 18.60
CA LEU A 222 -18.17 -6.03 19.69
C LEU A 222 -18.07 -7.56 19.68
N ALA A 223 -18.09 -8.20 18.51
CA ALA A 223 -17.94 -9.65 18.41
C ALA A 223 -16.56 -10.12 18.86
N ALA A 224 -15.50 -9.39 18.51
CA ALA A 224 -14.14 -9.67 18.98
C ALA A 224 -14.02 -9.47 20.51
N LEU A 225 -14.75 -8.49 21.06
CA LEU A 225 -14.80 -8.28 22.50
C LEU A 225 -15.55 -9.41 23.21
N ASP A 226 -16.68 -9.86 22.66
CA ASP A 226 -17.48 -10.98 23.17
C ASP A 226 -16.68 -12.29 23.16
N ASP A 227 -15.90 -12.54 22.10
CA ASP A 227 -15.01 -13.70 22.02
C ASP A 227 -13.90 -13.63 23.10
N ALA A 228 -13.31 -12.45 23.30
CA ALA A 228 -12.30 -12.24 24.34
C ALA A 228 -12.89 -12.43 25.75
N ILE A 229 -14.09 -11.89 26.02
CA ILE A 229 -14.80 -12.06 27.29
C ILE A 229 -15.16 -13.53 27.51
N SER A 230 -15.67 -14.22 26.48
CA SER A 230 -15.95 -15.66 26.54
C SER A 230 -14.71 -16.49 26.89
N SER A 231 -13.55 -16.12 26.34
CA SER A 231 -12.28 -16.76 26.67
C SER A 231 -11.88 -16.57 28.14
N ILE A 232 -12.01 -15.33 28.64
CA ILE A 232 -11.76 -14.99 30.05
C ILE A 232 -12.70 -15.78 30.97
N ASP A 233 -13.99 -15.87 30.63
CA ASP A 233 -14.97 -16.58 31.44
C ASP A 233 -14.72 -18.09 31.47
N LYS A 234 -14.29 -18.69 30.35
CA LYS A 234 -13.83 -20.08 30.31
C LYS A 234 -12.63 -20.29 31.22
N PHE A 235 -11.65 -19.38 31.18
CA PHE A 235 -10.48 -19.45 32.05
C PHE A 235 -10.86 -19.33 33.53
N ARG A 236 -11.72 -18.37 33.89
CA ARG A 236 -12.23 -18.20 35.26
C ARG A 236 -13.03 -19.41 35.75
N SER A 237 -13.84 -20.00 34.88
CA SER A 237 -14.59 -21.22 35.19
C SER A 237 -13.65 -22.39 35.47
N SER A 238 -12.62 -22.59 34.64
CA SER A 238 -11.59 -23.61 34.88
C SER A 238 -10.84 -23.36 36.19
N LEU A 239 -10.53 -22.10 36.51
CA LEU A 239 -9.84 -21.76 37.75
C LEU A 239 -10.73 -22.06 38.97
N GLY A 240 -12.03 -21.76 38.92
CA GLY A 240 -12.99 -22.13 39.97
C GLY A 240 -13.13 -23.64 40.14
N ALA A 241 -13.12 -24.41 39.04
CA ALA A 241 -13.12 -25.87 39.11
C ALA A 241 -11.83 -26.41 39.77
N ILE A 242 -10.68 -25.80 39.47
CA ILE A 242 -9.39 -26.14 40.11
C ILE A 242 -9.44 -25.80 41.60
N GLN A 243 -9.98 -24.63 41.99
CA GLN A 243 -10.16 -24.25 43.39
C GLN A 243 -11.02 -25.29 44.15
N ASN A 244 -12.18 -25.68 43.61
CA ASN A 244 -13.02 -26.72 44.23
C ASN A 244 -12.28 -28.06 44.40
N ARG A 245 -11.44 -28.44 43.44
CA ARG A 245 -10.61 -29.65 43.53
C ARG A 245 -9.51 -29.51 44.57
N LEU A 246 -8.86 -28.35 44.67
CA LEU A 246 -7.85 -28.06 45.67
C LEU A 246 -8.45 -28.07 47.07
N ASP A 247 -9.60 -27.45 47.28
CA ASP A 247 -10.30 -27.46 48.57
C ASP A 247 -10.66 -28.89 48.99
N SER A 248 -11.23 -29.68 48.07
CA SER A 248 -11.55 -31.09 48.32
C SER A 248 -10.31 -31.93 48.65
N ALA A 249 -9.21 -31.69 47.92
CA ALA A 249 -7.94 -32.38 48.18
C ALA A 249 -7.36 -31.99 49.54
N VAL A 250 -7.39 -30.71 49.91
CA VAL A 250 -6.92 -30.20 51.21
C VAL A 250 -7.76 -30.80 52.34
N THR A 251 -9.08 -30.81 52.24
CA THR A 251 -9.95 -31.43 53.26
C THR A 251 -9.64 -32.92 53.41
N ASN A 252 -9.46 -33.65 52.31
CA ASN A 252 -9.11 -35.07 52.36
C ASN A 252 -7.71 -35.31 52.96
N LEU A 253 -6.72 -34.47 52.60
CA LEU A 253 -5.36 -34.55 53.14
C LEU A 253 -5.32 -34.22 54.64
N ASN A 254 -6.09 -33.23 55.10
CA ASN A 254 -6.22 -32.92 56.52
C ASN A 254 -6.80 -34.11 57.29
N ASN A 255 -7.89 -34.70 56.81
CA ASN A 255 -8.48 -35.90 57.43
C ASN A 255 -7.48 -37.07 57.47
N THR A 256 -6.75 -37.29 56.38
CA THR A 256 -5.71 -38.33 56.30
C THR A 256 -4.59 -38.07 57.30
N THR A 257 -4.14 -36.81 57.42
CA THR A 257 -3.08 -36.40 58.35
C THR A 257 -3.52 -36.56 59.80
N THR A 258 -4.75 -36.16 60.15
CA THR A 258 -5.32 -36.39 61.49
C THR A 258 -5.39 -37.88 61.81
N ASN A 259 -5.96 -38.70 60.91
CA ASN A 259 -6.06 -40.14 61.12
C ASN A 259 -4.68 -40.81 61.26
N LEU A 260 -3.69 -40.38 60.47
CA LEU A 260 -2.33 -40.91 60.54
C LEU A 260 -1.63 -40.50 61.83
N SER A 261 -1.79 -39.24 62.25
CA SER A 261 -1.26 -38.74 63.52
C SER A 261 -1.87 -39.49 64.72
N GLU A 262 -3.20 -39.72 64.70
CA GLU A 262 -3.87 -40.52 65.74
C GLU A 262 -3.38 -41.98 65.76
N ALA A 263 -3.22 -42.60 64.58
CA ALA A 263 -2.67 -43.96 64.49
C ALA A 263 -1.23 -44.02 65.00
N GLN A 264 -0.40 -43.04 64.65
CA GLN A 264 0.97 -42.93 65.13
C GLN A 264 1.05 -42.72 66.64
N SER A 265 0.21 -41.82 67.20
CA SER A 265 0.11 -41.62 68.65
C SER A 265 -0.25 -42.92 69.35
N ARG A 266 -1.24 -43.67 68.85
CA ARG A 266 -1.62 -44.97 69.45
C ARG A 266 -0.49 -45.99 69.40
N ILE A 267 0.26 -46.06 68.30
CA ILE A 267 1.42 -46.96 68.18
C ILE A 267 2.50 -46.54 69.17
N GLN A 268 2.87 -45.26 69.20
CA GLN A 268 3.91 -44.74 70.10
C GLN A 268 3.53 -44.87 71.58
N ASP A 269 2.28 -44.57 71.93
CA ASP A 269 1.78 -44.70 73.31
C ASP A 269 1.74 -46.17 73.75
N ALA A 270 1.35 -47.09 72.86
CA ALA A 270 1.37 -48.53 73.13
C ALA A 270 2.81 -49.06 73.29
N ASP A 271 3.71 -48.68 72.40
CA ASP A 271 5.13 -49.05 72.46
C ASP A 271 5.76 -48.51 73.74
N TYR A 272 5.50 -47.24 74.09
CA TYR A 272 5.97 -46.64 75.33
C TYR A 272 5.40 -47.35 76.57
N ALA A 273 4.10 -47.66 76.57
CA ALA A 273 3.49 -48.43 77.66
C ALA A 273 4.14 -49.81 77.84
N THR A 274 4.48 -50.50 76.74
CA THR A 274 5.19 -51.80 76.83
C THR A 274 6.62 -51.67 77.32
N GLU A 275 7.38 -50.67 76.86
CA GLU A 275 8.76 -50.44 77.30
C GLU A 275 8.82 -50.02 78.77
N VAL A 276 7.93 -49.12 79.21
CA VAL A 276 7.82 -48.73 80.63
C VAL A 276 7.41 -49.92 81.50
N SER A 277 6.51 -50.78 81.01
CA SER A 277 6.14 -52.02 81.71
C SER A 277 7.33 -52.97 81.85
N ASN A 278 8.13 -53.14 80.79
CA ASN A 278 9.33 -53.96 80.80
C ASN A 278 10.41 -53.37 81.71
N MET A 279 10.62 -52.05 81.69
CA MET A 279 11.54 -51.34 82.57
C MET A 279 11.11 -51.50 84.04
N SER A 280 9.83 -51.30 84.35
CA SER A 280 9.29 -51.47 85.70
C SER A 280 9.44 -52.93 86.17
N LYS A 281 9.13 -53.90 85.31
CA LYS A 281 9.37 -55.32 85.59
C LYS A 281 10.84 -55.62 85.85
N ALA A 282 11.76 -55.06 85.05
CA ALA A 282 13.19 -55.22 85.26
C ALA A 282 13.65 -54.61 86.58
N GLN A 283 13.17 -53.42 86.95
CA GLN A 283 13.45 -52.78 88.24
C GLN A 283 12.92 -53.60 89.43
N ILE A 284 11.70 -54.13 89.33
CA ILE A 284 11.12 -55.02 90.35
C ILE A 284 11.96 -56.29 90.48
N ILE A 285 12.39 -56.90 89.37
CA ILE A 285 13.25 -58.09 89.38
C ILE A 285 14.61 -57.77 90.01
N GLN A 286 15.20 -56.61 89.74
CA GLN A 286 16.45 -56.19 90.37
C GLN A 286 16.28 -55.98 91.89
N GLN A 287 15.20 -55.33 92.32
CA GLN A 287 14.91 -55.11 93.74
C GLN A 287 14.59 -56.43 94.47
N ALA A 288 13.81 -57.31 93.85
CA ALA A 288 13.50 -58.64 94.36
C ALA A 288 14.75 -59.54 94.37
N GLY A 289 15.59 -59.47 93.34
CA GLY A 289 16.86 -60.18 93.25
C GLY A 289 17.79 -59.78 94.41
N ASN A 290 17.93 -58.48 94.69
CA ASN A 290 18.69 -58.00 95.84
C ASN A 290 18.08 -58.43 97.18
N SER A 291 16.75 -58.44 97.32
CA SER A 291 16.08 -58.89 98.55
C SER A 291 16.21 -60.41 98.76
N VAL A 292 16.12 -61.21 97.70
CA VAL A 292 16.33 -62.66 97.71
C VAL A 292 17.81 -62.97 97.97
N LEU A 293 18.75 -62.23 97.38
CA LEU A 293 20.18 -62.34 97.70
C LEU A 293 20.44 -62.01 99.17
N ALA A 294 19.87 -60.93 99.70
CA ALA A 294 20.00 -60.58 101.11
C ALA A 294 19.43 -61.69 102.02
N LYS A 295 18.29 -62.27 101.66
CA LYS A 295 17.67 -63.37 102.41
C LYS A 295 18.44 -64.68 102.27
N ALA A 296 18.92 -65.01 101.07
CA ALA A 296 19.76 -66.17 100.79
C ALA A 296 21.13 -66.08 101.46
N ASN A 297 21.66 -64.89 101.69
CA ASN A 297 22.90 -64.70 102.47
C ASN A 297 22.66 -64.81 104.00
N GLN A 298 21.44 -64.54 104.47
CA GLN A 298 21.07 -64.70 105.89
C GLN A 298 20.73 -66.16 106.26
N VAL A 299 20.22 -66.97 105.31
CA VAL A 299 19.85 -68.37 105.56
C VAL A 299 21.03 -69.25 106.02
N PRO A 300 22.23 -69.23 105.39
CA PRO A 300 23.40 -69.97 105.86
C PRO A 300 23.87 -69.55 107.25
N GLN A 301 23.75 -68.26 107.59
CA GLN A 301 24.12 -67.74 108.91
C GLN A 301 23.16 -68.26 110.00
N GLN A 302 21.87 -68.37 109.71
CA GLN A 302 20.90 -68.99 110.61
C GLN A 302 21.12 -70.49 110.78
N VAL A 303 21.52 -71.20 109.72
CA VAL A 303 21.83 -72.64 109.80
C VAL A 303 23.11 -72.89 110.61
N LEU A 304 24.14 -72.06 110.47
CA LEU A 304 25.34 -72.16 111.32
C LEU A 304 25.04 -71.86 112.80
N SER A 305 24.09 -70.97 113.08
CA SER A 305 23.62 -70.70 114.44
C SER A 305 22.87 -71.90 115.07
N LEU A 306 22.29 -72.78 114.27
CA LEU A 306 21.59 -74.00 114.73
C LEU A 306 22.49 -75.24 114.81
N LEU A 307 23.70 -75.17 114.24
CA LEU A 307 24.72 -76.22 114.32
C LEU A 307 25.77 -75.97 115.42
N GLN A 308 25.79 -74.76 116.00
CA GLN A 308 26.71 -74.34 117.07
C GLN A 308 26.04 -74.13 118.43
N GLY A 309 24.72 -74.32 118.54
CA GLY A 309 23.96 -74.30 119.80
C GLY A 309 23.31 -75.66 120.05
#